data_AF-A0A812WZ45-F1
#
_entry.id   AF-A0A812WZ45-F1
#
_cell.length_a   1.000
_cell.length_b   1.000
_cell.length_c   1.000
_cell.angle_alpha   90.00
_cell.angle_beta   90.00
_cell.angle_gamma   90.00
#
_symmetry.space_group_name_H-M   'P 1'
#
loop_
_entity.id
_entity.type
_entity.pdbx_description
1 polymer ?
#
loop_
_entity_poly.entity_id
_entity_poly.type
_entity_poly.pdbx_seq_one_letter_code
_entity_poly.pdbx_strand_id
1 'polypeptide(L)'
;MDPIVDSSAKLEDTPVIVGVAADSGCGKSTFLRRILGALGTEVKPGHTAIGDMMTVICLDDYHTNDRAGRKATGLTALDARENDFALMGAQIEALKTGKAVYKPIYNHDTGNKDPPELIEPNKVMVFEGLHPIYDEKARSQLDLAIYIDIVNDVKFAWKVQRDVAERGWTEEQVREDIEKRLPDFSKYVDPQKANADVVLRYEPSDKGLPFLKVKLIQKKGGKFPMVTLKKDLSLSGSEPGATLKMYDDDWFGNDVTVVEMDGEIDMDNMEEQLKEIESNLEGLGAKSAEELTEAMVSLKSSPGSQNGTGLLQTVIAMKVREIYEKITGKDA
;
A
#
# COMPACT_ATOMS: atom_id res chain seq x y z
N MET A 1 -1.77 -29.76 13.10
CA MET A 1 -0.51 -29.00 12.94
C MET A 1 -0.61 -27.83 13.89
N ASP A 2 0.43 -27.57 14.69
CA ASP A 2 0.45 -26.38 15.54
C ASP A 2 0.59 -25.15 14.61
N PRO A 3 -0.34 -24.19 14.61
CA PRO A 3 -0.29 -23.06 13.67
C PRO A 3 0.89 -22.12 13.90
N ILE A 4 1.55 -22.21 15.05
CA ILE A 4 2.69 -21.38 15.45
C ILE A 4 3.77 -22.29 16.01
N VAL A 5 5.01 -22.14 15.54
CA VAL A 5 6.15 -22.97 15.95
C VAL A 5 7.38 -22.10 16.22
N ASP A 6 8.40 -22.68 16.85
CA ASP A 6 9.67 -21.99 17.02
C ASP A 6 10.29 -21.71 15.65
N SER A 7 10.78 -20.48 15.48
CA SER A 7 11.44 -20.05 14.26
C SER A 7 12.83 -20.67 14.12
N SER A 8 13.20 -21.05 12.90
CA SER A 8 14.59 -21.39 12.58
C SER A 8 15.43 -20.15 12.26
N ALA A 9 14.78 -19.03 11.91
CA ALA A 9 15.42 -17.75 11.70
C ALA A 9 15.85 -17.12 13.04
N LYS A 10 17.08 -16.61 13.07
CA LYS A 10 17.60 -15.84 14.20
C LYS A 10 17.69 -14.39 13.79
N LEU A 11 16.68 -13.61 14.16
CA LEU A 11 16.68 -12.17 13.97
C LEU A 11 17.40 -11.50 15.15
N GLU A 12 18.23 -10.51 14.85
CA GLU A 12 18.89 -9.69 15.87
C GLU A 12 17.93 -8.69 16.51
N ASP A 13 16.94 -8.24 15.74
CA ASP A 13 15.97 -7.22 16.13
C ASP A 13 14.53 -7.71 15.98
N THR A 14 13.61 -7.00 16.63
CA THR A 14 12.17 -7.24 16.45
C THR A 14 11.75 -6.85 15.03
N PRO A 15 11.04 -7.73 14.30
CA PRO A 15 10.42 -7.40 13.01
C PRO A 15 9.60 -6.13 13.03
N VAL A 16 9.73 -5.32 11.97
CA VAL A 16 8.84 -4.20 11.70
C VAL A 16 7.64 -4.68 10.89
N ILE A 17 6.44 -4.42 11.39
CA ILE A 17 5.18 -4.87 10.80
C ILE A 17 4.49 -3.72 10.09
N VAL A 18 4.29 -3.85 8.77
CA VAL A 18 3.61 -2.84 7.94
C VAL A 18 2.29 -3.43 7.43
N GLY A 19 1.18 -2.73 7.66
CA GLY A 19 -0.12 -3.07 7.08
C GLY A 19 -0.43 -2.17 5.88
N VAL A 20 -0.82 -2.76 4.75
CA VAL A 20 -1.17 -2.04 3.51
C VAL A 20 -2.59 -2.39 3.09
N ALA A 21 -3.55 -1.55 3.48
CA ALA A 21 -4.94 -1.67 3.08
C ALA A 21 -5.14 -1.10 1.68
N ALA A 22 -5.57 -1.93 0.73
CA ALA A 22 -5.99 -1.47 -0.60
C ALA A 22 -6.87 -2.51 -1.29
N ASP A 23 -7.82 -2.05 -2.12
CA ASP A 23 -8.60 -2.95 -2.98
C ASP A 23 -7.72 -3.57 -4.10
N SER A 24 -8.25 -4.61 -4.73
CA SER A 24 -7.73 -5.18 -5.97
C SER A 24 -7.56 -4.12 -7.06
N GLY A 25 -6.44 -4.17 -7.79
CA GLY A 25 -6.16 -3.26 -8.91
C GLY A 25 -5.70 -1.85 -8.53
N CYS A 26 -5.43 -1.57 -7.24
CA CYS A 26 -5.06 -0.23 -6.76
C CYS A 26 -3.56 0.13 -6.91
N GLY A 27 -2.78 -0.63 -7.66
CA GLY A 27 -1.33 -0.41 -7.80
C GLY A 27 -0.47 -1.00 -6.65
N LYS A 28 -1.02 -1.88 -5.81
CA LYS A 28 -0.29 -2.54 -4.71
C LYS A 28 1.04 -3.16 -5.15
N SER A 29 1.06 -3.92 -6.24
CA SER A 29 2.29 -4.56 -6.72
C SER A 29 3.37 -3.54 -7.11
N THR A 30 2.98 -2.40 -7.69
CA THR A 30 3.90 -1.30 -7.99
C THR A 30 4.42 -0.65 -6.71
N PHE A 31 3.53 -0.43 -5.73
CA PHE A 31 3.91 0.13 -4.43
C PHE A 31 4.90 -0.78 -3.67
N LEU A 32 4.64 -2.09 -3.63
CA LEU A 32 5.54 -3.07 -3.00
C LEU A 32 6.93 -3.09 -3.64
N ARG A 33 7.03 -2.93 -4.97
CA ARG A 33 8.33 -2.81 -5.66
C ARG A 33 9.10 -1.56 -5.24
N ARG A 34 8.41 -0.45 -4.96
CA ARG A 34 9.06 0.76 -4.44
C ARG A 34 9.61 0.54 -3.03
N ILE A 35 8.87 -0.18 -2.17
CA ILE A 35 9.36 -0.59 -0.84
C ILE A 35 10.62 -1.47 -0.95
N LEU A 36 10.61 -2.45 -1.86
CA LEU A 36 11.79 -3.29 -2.13
C LEU A 36 13.02 -2.45 -2.49
N GLY A 37 12.86 -1.51 -3.42
CA GLY A 37 13.91 -0.59 -3.84
C GLY A 37 14.47 0.24 -2.68
N ALA A 38 13.59 0.83 -1.86
CA ALA A 38 14.01 1.64 -0.70
C ALA A 38 14.74 0.81 0.37
N LEU A 39 14.39 -0.48 0.52
CA LEU A 39 15.07 -1.41 1.43
C LEU A 39 16.33 -2.05 0.82
N GLY A 40 16.64 -1.78 -0.46
CA GLY A 40 17.78 -2.38 -1.16
C GLY A 40 17.70 -3.91 -1.24
N THR A 41 16.50 -4.46 -1.42
CA THR A 41 16.27 -5.91 -1.40
C THR A 41 15.45 -6.38 -2.59
N GLU A 42 15.51 -7.67 -2.87
CA GLU A 42 14.65 -8.35 -3.83
C GLU A 42 13.90 -9.49 -3.13
N VAL A 43 12.76 -9.88 -3.69
CA VAL A 43 11.98 -11.03 -3.22
C VAL A 43 11.94 -12.09 -4.30
N LYS A 44 12.01 -13.35 -3.88
CA LYS A 44 11.73 -14.47 -4.77
C LYS A 44 10.23 -14.54 -5.03
N PRO A 45 9.80 -14.63 -6.30
CA PRO A 45 8.39 -14.81 -6.61
C PRO A 45 7.92 -16.20 -6.15
N GLY A 46 6.72 -16.25 -5.61
CA GLY A 46 6.05 -17.43 -5.07
C GLY A 46 4.64 -17.04 -4.65
N HIS A 47 3.92 -17.94 -3.97
CA HIS A 47 2.64 -17.57 -3.35
C HIS A 47 2.86 -16.44 -2.32
N THR A 48 3.80 -16.66 -1.39
CA THR A 48 4.35 -15.62 -0.53
C THR A 48 5.67 -15.12 -1.11
N ALA A 49 5.81 -13.81 -1.28
CA ALA A 49 7.05 -13.19 -1.77
C ALA A 49 8.04 -12.99 -0.61
N ILE A 50 9.21 -13.63 -0.70
CA ILE A 50 10.20 -13.68 0.40
C ILE A 50 11.58 -13.23 -0.08
N GLY A 51 12.19 -12.29 0.63
CA GLY A 51 13.53 -11.76 0.41
C GLY A 51 14.32 -11.65 1.71
N ASP A 52 15.58 -11.19 1.63
CA ASP A 52 16.49 -11.16 2.80
C ASP A 52 16.14 -10.06 3.83
N MET A 53 15.39 -9.04 3.39
CA MET A 53 14.93 -7.94 4.24
C MET A 53 13.41 -7.93 4.44
N MET A 54 12.65 -8.50 3.51
CA MET A 54 11.21 -8.33 3.46
C MET A 54 10.47 -9.61 3.08
N THR A 55 9.36 -9.86 3.78
CA THR A 55 8.35 -10.86 3.40
C THR A 55 7.01 -10.17 3.21
N VAL A 56 6.29 -10.49 2.13
CA VAL A 56 4.95 -9.95 1.82
C VAL A 56 3.90 -11.05 1.92
N ILE A 57 2.94 -10.87 2.82
CA ILE A 57 1.82 -11.78 3.05
C ILE A 57 0.53 -11.15 2.50
N CYS A 58 -0.15 -11.86 1.60
CA CYS A 58 -1.49 -11.49 1.15
C CYS A 58 -2.52 -11.93 2.19
N LEU A 59 -3.40 -11.01 2.59
CA LEU A 59 -4.41 -11.29 3.62
C LEU A 59 -5.57 -12.16 3.12
N ASP A 60 -5.70 -12.36 1.81
CA ASP A 60 -6.64 -13.33 1.23
C ASP A 60 -6.36 -14.77 1.71
N ASP A 61 -5.14 -15.06 2.18
CA ASP A 61 -4.78 -16.34 2.81
C ASP A 61 -5.61 -16.65 4.05
N TYR A 62 -6.07 -15.62 4.75
CA TYR A 62 -6.90 -15.74 5.94
C TYR A 62 -8.40 -15.79 5.62
N HIS A 63 -8.79 -15.93 4.36
CA HIS A 63 -10.19 -16.18 4.01
C HIS A 63 -10.70 -17.44 4.71
N THR A 64 -11.92 -17.36 5.26
CA THR A 64 -12.58 -18.51 5.89
C THR A 64 -13.00 -19.53 4.84
N ASN A 65 -13.59 -19.07 3.73
CA ASN A 65 -14.05 -19.93 2.65
C ASN A 65 -13.15 -19.85 1.41
N ASP A 66 -13.20 -20.91 0.60
CA ASP A 66 -12.74 -20.86 -0.78
C ASP A 66 -13.78 -20.14 -1.68
N ARG A 67 -13.48 -20.02 -2.98
CA ARG A 67 -14.38 -19.34 -3.93
C ARG A 67 -15.75 -20.01 -4.03
N ALA A 68 -15.83 -21.34 -3.94
CA ALA A 68 -17.09 -22.07 -4.00
C ALA A 68 -17.91 -21.91 -2.71
N GLY A 69 -17.23 -21.94 -1.56
CA GLY A 69 -17.82 -21.68 -0.25
C GLY A 69 -18.42 -20.28 -0.17
N ARG A 70 -17.71 -19.24 -0.64
CA ARG A 70 -18.29 -17.88 -0.74
C ARG A 70 -19.53 -17.81 -1.61
N LYS A 71 -19.54 -18.54 -2.73
CA LYS A 71 -20.73 -18.64 -3.59
C LYS A 71 -21.91 -19.29 -2.87
N ALA A 72 -21.64 -20.30 -2.04
CA ALA A 72 -22.67 -20.99 -1.26
C ALA A 72 -23.20 -20.14 -0.09
N THR A 73 -22.34 -19.38 0.58
CA THR A 73 -22.74 -18.48 1.68
C THR A 73 -23.35 -17.16 1.19
N GLY A 74 -23.07 -16.78 -0.06
CA GLY A 74 -23.47 -15.50 -0.63
C GLY A 74 -22.63 -14.31 -0.14
N LEU A 75 -21.55 -14.58 0.61
CA LEU A 75 -20.65 -13.54 1.12
C LEU A 75 -19.64 -13.12 0.04
N THR A 76 -19.31 -11.83 0.00
CA THR A 76 -18.20 -11.34 -0.80
C THR A 76 -16.89 -11.49 -0.02
N ALA A 77 -15.75 -11.44 -0.71
CA ALA A 77 -14.43 -11.38 -0.06
C ALA A 77 -14.22 -10.10 0.78
N LEU A 78 -15.07 -9.08 0.58
CA LEU A 78 -15.02 -7.83 1.34
C LEU A 78 -15.70 -7.97 2.70
N ASP A 79 -16.63 -8.92 2.85
CA ASP A 79 -17.37 -9.12 4.09
C ASP A 79 -16.42 -9.59 5.20
N ALA A 80 -16.43 -8.91 6.35
CA ALA A 80 -15.57 -9.27 7.47
C ALA A 80 -15.75 -10.72 7.96
N ARG A 81 -16.95 -11.31 7.80
CA ARG A 81 -17.21 -12.72 8.16
C ARG A 81 -16.47 -13.71 7.26
N GLU A 82 -15.93 -13.24 6.15
CA GLU A 82 -15.13 -14.05 5.23
C GLU A 82 -13.66 -14.14 5.64
N ASN A 83 -13.25 -13.54 6.76
CA ASN A 83 -11.86 -13.51 7.20
C ASN A 83 -11.70 -14.04 8.63
N ASP A 84 -10.69 -14.89 8.84
CA ASP A 84 -10.30 -15.38 10.16
C ASP A 84 -9.34 -14.39 10.84
N PHE A 85 -9.90 -13.32 11.42
CA PHE A 85 -9.12 -12.29 12.11
C PHE A 85 -8.42 -12.79 13.37
N ALA A 86 -8.95 -13.83 14.03
CA ALA A 86 -8.32 -14.41 15.20
C ALA A 86 -7.00 -15.09 14.82
N LEU A 87 -7.01 -15.89 13.74
CA LEU A 87 -5.80 -16.51 13.19
C LEU A 87 -4.84 -15.45 12.65
N MET A 88 -5.34 -14.47 11.89
CA MET A 88 -4.55 -13.38 11.33
C MET A 88 -3.80 -12.61 12.42
N GLY A 89 -4.50 -12.12 13.44
CA GLY A 89 -3.89 -11.38 14.54
C GLY A 89 -2.89 -12.21 15.34
N ALA A 90 -3.19 -13.49 15.58
CA ALA A 90 -2.28 -14.39 16.29
C ALA A 90 -0.99 -14.67 15.48
N GLN A 91 -1.09 -14.85 14.17
CA GLN A 91 0.07 -15.09 13.32
C GLN A 91 0.92 -13.84 13.09
N ILE A 92 0.30 -12.64 12.98
CA ILE A 92 1.03 -11.37 12.95
C ILE A 92 1.83 -11.19 14.25
N GLU A 93 1.19 -11.39 15.41
CA GLU A 93 1.84 -11.31 16.73
C GLU A 93 2.98 -12.33 16.87
N ALA A 94 2.76 -13.57 16.41
CA ALA A 94 3.79 -14.61 16.43
C ALA A 94 5.01 -14.22 15.59
N LEU A 95 4.80 -13.75 14.35
CA LEU A 95 5.88 -13.30 13.47
C LEU A 95 6.62 -12.10 14.08
N LYS A 96 5.90 -11.13 14.66
CA LYS A 96 6.51 -9.98 15.35
C LYS A 96 7.36 -10.41 16.56
N THR A 97 6.97 -11.46 17.25
CA THR A 97 7.70 -11.98 18.42
C THR A 97 8.75 -13.03 18.06
N GLY A 98 9.10 -13.17 16.78
CA GLY A 98 10.18 -14.04 16.32
C GLY A 98 9.82 -15.52 16.23
N LYS A 99 8.53 -15.86 16.15
CA LYS A 99 8.04 -17.23 15.92
C LYS A 99 7.68 -17.43 14.45
N ALA A 100 7.77 -18.67 13.99
CA ALA A 100 7.29 -19.05 12.66
C ALA A 100 5.83 -19.49 12.72
N VAL A 101 5.15 -19.44 11.57
CA VAL A 101 3.73 -19.77 11.46
C VAL A 101 3.47 -20.69 10.27
N TYR A 102 2.53 -21.61 10.43
CA TYR A 102 1.94 -22.32 9.30
C TYR A 102 0.78 -21.50 8.76
N LYS A 103 1.09 -20.61 7.82
CA LYS A 103 0.13 -19.70 7.21
C LYS A 103 -0.71 -20.47 6.18
N PRO A 104 -2.05 -20.37 6.19
CA PRO A 104 -2.88 -20.90 5.12
C PRO A 104 -2.50 -20.29 3.75
N ILE A 105 -2.97 -20.93 2.68
CA ILE A 105 -2.79 -20.45 1.31
C ILE A 105 -4.15 -20.37 0.64
N TYR A 106 -4.50 -19.19 0.14
CA TYR A 106 -5.62 -19.01 -0.77
C TYR A 106 -5.10 -18.92 -2.21
N ASN A 107 -5.35 -19.96 -2.99
CA ASN A 107 -4.85 -20.06 -4.35
C ASN A 107 -5.76 -19.29 -5.32
N HIS A 108 -5.27 -18.20 -5.90
CA HIS A 108 -6.06 -17.37 -6.82
C HIS A 108 -6.37 -18.03 -8.16
N ASP A 109 -5.54 -18.97 -8.62
CA ASP A 109 -5.73 -19.68 -9.89
C ASP A 109 -6.88 -20.68 -9.78
N THR A 110 -6.84 -21.53 -8.75
CA THR A 110 -7.86 -22.56 -8.52
C THR A 110 -9.08 -22.02 -7.78
N GLY A 111 -8.90 -20.96 -6.98
CA GLY A 111 -9.90 -20.45 -6.05
C GLY A 111 -10.07 -21.30 -4.79
N ASN A 112 -9.15 -22.24 -4.52
CA ASN A 112 -9.18 -23.17 -3.38
C ASN A 112 -8.30 -22.70 -2.22
N LYS A 113 -8.48 -23.34 -1.06
CA LYS A 113 -7.54 -23.26 0.06
C LYS A 113 -6.56 -24.42 0.00
N ASP A 114 -5.29 -24.11 -0.25
CA ASP A 114 -4.21 -25.08 -0.33
C ASP A 114 -3.63 -25.39 1.07
N PRO A 115 -2.85 -26.47 1.24
CA PRO A 115 -2.17 -26.75 2.49
C PRO A 115 -1.29 -25.58 2.95
N PRO A 116 -1.17 -25.33 4.27
CA PRO A 116 -0.43 -24.19 4.77
C PRO A 116 1.07 -24.32 4.50
N GLU A 117 1.74 -23.18 4.37
CA GLU A 117 3.20 -23.07 4.25
C GLU A 117 3.83 -22.51 5.52
N LEU A 118 5.08 -22.91 5.78
CA LEU A 118 5.85 -22.36 6.89
C LEU A 118 6.40 -20.98 6.51
N ILE A 119 6.05 -19.96 7.28
CA ILE A 119 6.58 -18.61 7.16
C ILE A 119 7.44 -18.30 8.38
N GLU A 120 8.70 -17.96 8.10
CA GLU A 120 9.65 -17.46 9.10
C GLU A 120 9.50 -15.94 9.27
N PRO A 121 9.77 -15.40 10.48
CA PRO A 121 9.83 -13.96 10.69
C PRO A 121 10.97 -13.35 9.87
N ASN A 122 10.76 -12.12 9.39
CA ASN A 122 11.71 -11.34 8.62
C ASN A 122 11.88 -9.95 9.22
N LYS A 123 12.91 -9.20 8.81
CA LYS A 123 13.20 -7.85 9.32
C LYS A 123 12.04 -6.89 9.08
N VAL A 124 11.41 -6.95 7.91
CA VAL A 124 10.19 -6.22 7.56
C VAL A 124 9.13 -7.20 7.09
N MET A 125 7.97 -7.19 7.73
CA MET A 125 6.82 -8.01 7.35
C MET A 125 5.72 -7.09 6.83
N VAL A 126 5.32 -7.29 5.57
CA VAL A 126 4.24 -6.51 4.95
C VAL A 126 2.99 -7.38 4.85
N PHE A 127 1.91 -6.95 5.49
CA PHE A 127 0.59 -7.57 5.39
C PHE A 127 -0.29 -6.71 4.50
N GLU A 128 -0.57 -7.20 3.29
CA GLU A 128 -1.31 -6.45 2.28
C GLU A 128 -2.65 -7.11 1.98
N GLY A 129 -3.67 -6.30 1.75
CA GLY A 129 -4.97 -6.81 1.29
C GLY A 129 -6.12 -5.91 1.70
N LEU A 130 -7.29 -6.53 1.86
CA LEU A 130 -8.54 -5.82 2.12
C LEU A 130 -8.70 -5.36 3.57
N HIS A 131 -8.15 -6.10 4.55
CA HIS A 131 -8.46 -5.90 5.98
C HIS A 131 -7.26 -5.81 6.96
N PRO A 132 -6.09 -5.26 6.61
CA PRO A 132 -4.96 -5.23 7.55
C PRO A 132 -5.19 -4.32 8.78
N ILE A 133 -6.10 -3.36 8.69
CA ILE A 133 -6.37 -2.33 9.72
C ILE A 133 -7.76 -2.53 10.36
N TYR A 134 -8.52 -3.52 9.88
CA TYR A 134 -9.91 -3.77 10.28
C TYR A 134 -10.03 -4.28 11.72
N ASP A 135 -9.32 -5.37 12.03
CA ASP A 135 -9.33 -5.98 13.36
C ASP A 135 -8.39 -5.23 14.32
N GLU A 136 -8.88 -4.95 15.52
CA GLU A 136 -8.13 -4.18 16.51
C GLU A 136 -6.87 -4.90 16.98
N LYS A 137 -6.93 -6.22 17.18
CA LYS A 137 -5.78 -7.01 17.62
C LYS A 137 -4.71 -7.02 16.52
N ALA A 138 -5.07 -7.33 15.28
CA ALA A 138 -4.14 -7.28 14.15
C ALA A 138 -3.52 -5.88 13.99
N ARG A 139 -4.35 -4.83 14.01
CA ARG A 139 -3.91 -3.44 13.88
C ARG A 139 -2.94 -3.02 14.98
N SER A 140 -3.16 -3.48 16.22
CA SER A 140 -2.29 -3.14 17.37
C SER A 140 -0.84 -3.64 17.19
N GLN A 141 -0.63 -4.64 16.33
CA GLN A 141 0.70 -5.17 16.04
C GLN A 141 1.45 -4.40 14.95
N LEU A 142 0.76 -3.57 14.17
CA LEU A 142 1.38 -2.80 13.09
C LEU A 142 2.26 -1.68 13.64
N ASP A 143 3.48 -1.56 13.13
CA ASP A 143 4.36 -0.41 13.34
C ASP A 143 4.06 0.72 12.33
N LEU A 144 3.41 0.40 11.21
CA LEU A 144 2.86 1.37 10.28
C LEU A 144 1.60 0.83 9.59
N ALA A 145 0.52 1.62 9.62
CA ALA A 145 -0.71 1.35 8.89
C ALA A 145 -0.88 2.30 7.70
N ILE A 146 -0.90 1.75 6.49
CA ILE A 146 -0.99 2.48 5.22
C ILE A 146 -2.33 2.13 4.57
N TYR A 147 -3.05 3.15 4.09
CA TYR A 147 -4.27 2.94 3.31
C TYR A 147 -4.16 3.59 1.93
N ILE A 148 -4.42 2.85 0.86
CA ILE A 148 -4.50 3.39 -0.50
C ILE A 148 -5.98 3.62 -0.85
N ASP A 149 -6.38 4.88 -0.88
CA ASP A 149 -7.76 5.33 -1.11
C ASP A 149 -7.95 5.77 -2.56
N ILE A 150 -8.70 5.00 -3.35
CA ILE A 150 -9.02 5.36 -4.74
C ILE A 150 -10.47 5.78 -4.77
N VAL A 151 -10.75 7.05 -5.07
CA VAL A 151 -12.13 7.52 -5.18
C VAL A 151 -12.84 6.85 -6.34
N ASN A 152 -14.16 6.73 -6.21
CA ASN A 152 -14.99 5.96 -7.13
C ASN A 152 -14.80 6.35 -8.60
N ASP A 153 -14.63 7.63 -8.91
CA ASP A 153 -14.45 8.12 -10.29
C ASP A 153 -13.17 7.58 -10.93
N VAL A 154 -12.04 7.62 -10.19
CA VAL A 154 -10.75 7.07 -10.64
C VAL A 154 -10.86 5.55 -10.76
N LYS A 155 -11.48 4.89 -9.77
CA LYS A 155 -11.68 3.43 -9.77
C LYS A 155 -12.53 2.98 -10.95
N PHE A 156 -13.60 3.69 -11.25
CA PHE A 156 -14.46 3.45 -12.40
C PHE A 156 -13.68 3.63 -13.71
N ALA A 157 -12.97 4.74 -13.87
CA ALA A 157 -12.19 5.01 -15.08
C ALA A 157 -11.13 3.94 -15.35
N TRP A 158 -10.37 3.53 -14.32
CA TRP A 158 -9.36 2.46 -14.46
C TRP A 158 -10.00 1.10 -14.75
N LYS A 159 -11.15 0.79 -14.11
CA LYS A 159 -11.84 -0.48 -14.34
C LYS A 159 -12.47 -0.54 -15.73
N VAL A 160 -13.02 0.57 -16.23
CA VAL A 160 -13.48 0.69 -17.62
C VAL A 160 -12.32 0.48 -18.57
N GLN A 161 -11.22 1.23 -18.41
CA GLN A 161 -10.04 1.08 -19.27
C GLN A 161 -9.52 -0.36 -19.31
N ARG A 162 -9.42 -1.03 -18.16
CA ARG A 162 -8.94 -2.41 -18.08
C ARG A 162 -9.95 -3.42 -18.60
N ASP A 163 -11.17 -3.43 -18.06
CA ASP A 163 -12.14 -4.52 -18.30
C ASP A 163 -12.80 -4.39 -19.70
N VAL A 164 -12.95 -3.17 -20.25
CA VAL A 164 -13.39 -3.00 -21.65
C VAL A 164 -12.29 -3.44 -22.62
N ALA A 165 -11.04 -3.02 -22.38
CA ALA A 165 -9.93 -3.32 -23.29
C ALA A 165 -9.47 -4.79 -23.24
N GLU A 166 -9.40 -5.39 -22.04
CA GLU A 166 -8.83 -6.72 -21.85
C GLU A 166 -9.88 -7.83 -21.81
N ARG A 167 -11.12 -7.53 -21.38
CA ARG A 167 -12.16 -8.54 -21.10
C ARG A 167 -13.42 -8.40 -21.96
N GLY A 168 -13.49 -7.37 -22.81
CA GLY A 168 -14.63 -7.13 -23.69
C GLY A 168 -15.93 -6.80 -22.94
N TRP A 169 -15.81 -6.26 -21.71
CA TRP A 169 -16.98 -5.81 -20.95
C TRP A 169 -17.56 -4.53 -21.55
N THR A 170 -18.84 -4.28 -21.28
CA THR A 170 -19.48 -2.97 -21.49
C THR A 170 -19.28 -2.07 -20.27
N GLU A 171 -19.38 -0.76 -20.44
CA GLU A 171 -19.31 0.18 -19.32
C GLU A 171 -20.42 -0.08 -18.28
N GLU A 172 -21.61 -0.47 -18.73
CA GLU A 172 -22.73 -0.86 -17.86
C GLU A 172 -22.37 -2.05 -16.99
N GLN A 173 -21.76 -3.11 -17.55
CA GLN A 173 -21.31 -4.27 -16.77
C GLN A 173 -20.25 -3.90 -15.72
N VAL A 174 -19.35 -2.97 -16.08
CA VAL A 174 -18.34 -2.45 -15.12
C VAL A 174 -19.03 -1.70 -13.98
N ARG A 175 -20.05 -0.89 -14.29
CA ARG A 175 -20.82 -0.15 -13.29
C ARG A 175 -21.58 -1.08 -12.35
N GLU A 176 -22.30 -2.07 -12.90
CA GLU A 176 -23.03 -3.07 -12.11
C GLU A 176 -22.11 -3.84 -11.17
N ASP A 177 -20.90 -4.22 -11.61
CA ASP A 177 -19.92 -4.91 -10.77
C ASP A 177 -19.42 -4.04 -9.61
N ILE A 178 -19.19 -2.73 -9.85
CA ILE A 178 -18.82 -1.79 -8.79
C ILE A 178 -19.98 -1.60 -7.80
N GLU A 179 -21.18 -1.31 -8.31
CA GLU A 179 -22.38 -1.08 -7.48
C GLU A 179 -22.70 -2.28 -6.59
N LYS A 180 -22.52 -3.50 -7.11
CA LYS A 180 -22.71 -4.73 -6.34
C LYS A 180 -21.73 -4.87 -5.17
N ARG A 181 -20.50 -4.37 -5.31
CA ARG A 181 -19.44 -4.48 -4.28
C ARG A 181 -19.44 -3.30 -3.30
N LEU A 182 -20.03 -2.17 -3.68
CA LEU A 182 -20.00 -0.93 -2.91
C LEU A 182 -20.55 -1.07 -1.48
N PRO A 183 -21.67 -1.78 -1.20
CA PRO A 183 -22.18 -1.90 0.16
C PRO A 183 -21.17 -2.56 1.12
N ASP A 184 -20.53 -3.65 0.71
CA ASP A 184 -19.53 -4.32 1.54
C ASP A 184 -18.24 -3.51 1.64
N PHE A 185 -17.83 -2.85 0.55
CA PHE A 185 -16.68 -1.95 0.57
C PHE A 185 -16.86 -0.82 1.58
N SER A 186 -17.99 -0.09 1.52
CA SER A 186 -18.31 1.00 2.43
C SER A 186 -18.46 0.55 3.88
N LYS A 187 -18.83 -0.71 4.11
CA LYS A 187 -19.03 -1.26 5.45
C LYS A 187 -17.75 -1.79 6.09
N TYR A 188 -16.89 -2.47 5.32
CA TYR A 188 -15.79 -3.26 5.88
C TYR A 188 -14.40 -2.79 5.43
N VAL A 189 -14.29 -2.13 4.28
CA VAL A 189 -12.99 -1.71 3.71
C VAL A 189 -12.74 -0.22 3.95
N ASP A 190 -13.63 0.65 3.46
CA ASP A 190 -13.47 2.11 3.53
C ASP A 190 -13.24 2.66 4.95
N PRO A 191 -13.92 2.17 6.01
CA PRO A 191 -13.76 2.71 7.36
C PRO A 191 -12.34 2.55 7.95
N GLN A 192 -11.53 1.64 7.40
CA GLN A 192 -10.16 1.41 7.88
C GLN A 192 -9.26 2.64 7.72
N LYS A 193 -9.53 3.51 6.73
CA LYS A 193 -8.71 4.71 6.48
C LYS A 193 -8.73 5.73 7.62
N ALA A 194 -9.72 5.68 8.49
CA ALA A 194 -9.78 6.50 9.70
C ALA A 194 -8.72 6.09 10.75
N ASN A 195 -8.23 4.85 10.67
CA ASN A 195 -7.25 4.27 11.61
C ASN A 195 -5.86 4.08 10.98
N ALA A 196 -5.65 4.58 9.76
CA ALA A 196 -4.35 4.54 9.11
C ALA A 196 -3.43 5.66 9.66
N ASP A 197 -2.13 5.38 9.71
CA ASP A 197 -1.11 6.39 10.04
C ASP A 197 -0.84 7.31 8.86
N VAL A 198 -0.97 6.78 7.64
CA VAL A 198 -0.83 7.51 6.39
C VAL A 198 -1.84 7.00 5.36
N VAL A 199 -2.50 7.92 4.66
CA VAL A 199 -3.42 7.61 3.56
C VAL A 199 -2.84 8.18 2.27
N LEU A 200 -2.76 7.34 1.25
CA LEU A 200 -2.42 7.75 -0.10
C LEU A 200 -3.71 7.75 -0.93
N ARG A 201 -4.22 8.95 -1.21
CA ARG A 201 -5.54 9.13 -1.84
C ARG A 201 -5.43 9.60 -3.28
N TYR A 202 -6.11 8.92 -4.19
CA TYR A 202 -6.15 9.22 -5.62
C TYR A 202 -7.50 9.82 -5.99
N GLU A 203 -7.47 11.02 -6.55
CA GLU A 203 -8.62 11.79 -7.02
C GLU A 203 -8.43 12.17 -8.49
N PRO A 204 -9.51 12.47 -9.24
CA PRO A 204 -9.36 13.18 -10.51
C PRO A 204 -8.56 14.47 -10.29
N SER A 205 -7.65 14.76 -11.22
CA SER A 205 -6.99 16.07 -11.28
C SER A 205 -8.02 17.19 -11.35
N ASP A 206 -7.65 18.41 -10.93
CA ASP A 206 -8.44 19.61 -11.22
C ASP A 206 -8.60 19.85 -12.74
N LYS A 207 -7.74 19.20 -13.55
CA LYS A 207 -7.78 19.20 -15.02
C LYS A 207 -8.60 18.03 -15.59
N GLY A 208 -9.21 17.22 -14.73
CA GLY A 208 -10.00 16.05 -15.10
C GLY A 208 -9.17 14.79 -15.39
N LEU A 209 -9.88 13.68 -15.55
CA LEU A 209 -9.28 12.42 -15.98
C LEU A 209 -8.77 12.52 -17.44
N PRO A 210 -7.67 11.82 -17.80
CA PRO A 210 -7.02 10.74 -17.07
C PRO A 210 -5.99 11.20 -16.01
N PHE A 211 -5.79 12.51 -15.84
CA PHE A 211 -4.83 13.04 -14.88
C PHE A 211 -5.33 12.90 -13.45
N LEU A 212 -4.39 12.80 -12.51
CA LEU A 212 -4.67 12.52 -11.11
C LEU A 212 -4.17 13.63 -10.20
N LYS A 213 -4.96 13.88 -9.15
CA LYS A 213 -4.53 14.54 -7.92
C LYS A 213 -4.30 13.47 -6.88
N VAL A 214 -3.08 13.41 -6.33
CA VAL A 214 -2.69 12.42 -5.34
C VAL A 214 -2.29 13.11 -4.06
N LYS A 215 -2.89 12.67 -2.95
CA LYS A 215 -2.69 13.24 -1.61
C LYS A 215 -2.02 12.23 -0.71
N LEU A 216 -0.93 12.64 -0.07
CA LEU A 216 -0.30 11.98 1.06
C LEU A 216 -0.85 12.63 2.33
N ILE A 217 -1.84 12.00 2.96
CA ILE A 217 -2.52 12.48 4.16
C ILE A 217 -1.83 11.83 5.36
N GLN A 218 -1.17 12.64 6.19
CA GLN A 218 -0.26 12.16 7.24
C GLN A 218 -0.81 12.52 8.61
N LYS A 219 -1.05 11.53 9.47
CA LYS A 219 -1.52 11.76 10.84
C LYS A 219 -0.45 12.45 11.68
N LYS A 220 -0.75 13.63 12.23
CA LYS A 220 0.16 14.35 13.12
C LYS A 220 0.35 13.57 14.43
N GLY A 221 1.61 13.43 14.85
CA GLY A 221 1.96 12.65 16.04
C GLY A 221 1.69 11.14 15.91
N GLY A 222 1.39 10.65 14.70
CA GLY A 222 1.23 9.22 14.41
C GLY A 222 2.56 8.50 14.22
N LYS A 223 2.49 7.25 13.73
CA LYS A 223 3.70 6.41 13.52
C LYS A 223 4.49 6.77 12.27
N PHE A 224 3.87 7.48 11.31
CA PHE A 224 4.51 7.87 10.05
C PHE A 224 5.44 9.09 10.26
N PRO A 225 6.76 8.98 9.96
CA PRO A 225 7.64 10.14 9.95
C PRO A 225 7.19 11.15 8.89
N MET A 226 6.80 12.35 9.31
CA MET A 226 6.19 13.33 8.41
C MET A 226 7.17 13.84 7.34
N VAL A 227 6.62 14.06 6.16
CA VAL A 227 7.22 14.77 5.04
C VAL A 227 6.47 16.07 4.84
N THR A 228 7.20 17.15 4.65
CA THR A 228 6.64 18.49 4.45
C THR A 228 7.25 19.12 3.21
N LEU A 229 6.70 20.27 2.80
CA LEU A 229 7.12 21.01 1.62
C LEU A 229 7.57 22.42 2.04
N LYS A 230 8.76 22.85 1.60
CA LYS A 230 9.30 24.20 1.89
C LYS A 230 8.41 25.32 1.35
N LYS A 231 7.81 25.09 0.18
CA LYS A 231 6.95 26.01 -0.56
C LYS A 231 6.17 25.25 -1.62
N ASP A 232 5.01 25.77 -2.01
CA ASP A 232 4.28 25.25 -3.16
C ASP A 232 5.14 25.26 -4.43
N LEU A 233 4.98 24.24 -5.26
CA LEU A 233 5.69 24.09 -6.53
C LEU A 233 4.71 24.11 -7.70
N SER A 234 5.20 24.61 -8.83
CA SER A 234 4.51 24.55 -10.12
C SER A 234 5.54 24.17 -11.17
N LEU A 235 5.38 22.97 -11.71
CA LEU A 235 6.27 22.36 -12.68
C LEU A 235 5.67 22.57 -14.08
N SER A 236 6.33 23.41 -14.87
CA SER A 236 6.00 23.67 -16.26
C SER A 236 6.67 22.66 -17.19
N GLY A 237 6.05 22.38 -18.33
CA GLY A 237 6.56 21.45 -19.34
C GLY A 237 5.42 21.04 -20.26
N SER A 238 5.42 19.77 -20.68
CA SER A 238 4.29 19.11 -21.33
C SER A 238 2.99 19.28 -20.54
N GLU A 239 1.89 19.58 -21.23
CA GLU A 239 0.55 19.57 -20.63
C GLU A 239 0.27 18.18 -20.01
N PRO A 240 -0.27 18.09 -18.78
CA PRO A 240 -0.89 19.19 -18.02
C PRO A 240 0.11 20.03 -17.19
N GLY A 241 1.36 19.61 -17.06
CA GLY A 241 2.25 20.05 -15.98
C GLY A 241 1.75 19.60 -14.60
N ALA A 242 2.51 19.93 -13.55
CA ALA A 242 2.20 19.49 -12.19
C ALA A 242 2.27 20.62 -11.17
N THR A 243 1.51 20.48 -10.08
CA THR A 243 1.64 21.34 -8.90
C THR A 243 1.83 20.49 -7.67
N LEU A 244 2.61 20.97 -6.69
CA LEU A 244 2.72 20.36 -5.37
C LEU A 244 2.34 21.39 -4.32
N LYS A 245 1.52 20.98 -3.35
CA LYS A 245 1.05 21.83 -2.26
C LYS A 245 1.08 21.10 -0.94
N MET A 246 1.13 21.87 0.14
CA MET A 246 1.00 21.36 1.49
C MET A 246 0.00 22.19 2.29
N TYR A 247 -0.83 21.51 3.09
CA TYR A 247 -1.76 22.16 4.01
C TYR A 247 -2.10 21.22 5.17
N ASP A 248 -2.64 21.79 6.24
CA ASP A 248 -3.22 21.03 7.34
C ASP A 248 -4.72 20.82 7.11
N ASP A 249 -5.24 19.70 7.59
CA ASP A 249 -6.65 19.34 7.47
C ASP A 249 -7.10 18.46 8.66
N ASP A 250 -8.39 18.13 8.70
CA ASP A 250 -8.96 17.09 9.56
C ASP A 250 -9.22 15.81 8.75
N TRP A 251 -8.78 14.68 9.28
CA TRP A 251 -9.11 13.36 8.74
C TRP A 251 -9.76 12.49 9.81
N PHE A 252 -11.09 12.41 9.78
CA PHE A 252 -11.90 11.65 10.73
C PHE A 252 -11.64 12.06 12.19
N GLY A 253 -11.53 13.36 12.46
CA GLY A 253 -11.27 13.88 13.81
C GLY A 253 -9.79 13.83 14.22
N ASN A 254 -8.87 13.53 13.29
CA ASN A 254 -7.44 13.56 13.53
C ASN A 254 -6.83 14.73 12.76
N ASP A 255 -5.99 15.53 13.42
CA ASP A 255 -5.19 16.53 12.74
C ASP A 255 -4.20 15.84 11.78
N VAL A 256 -4.21 16.27 10.53
CA VAL A 256 -3.31 15.74 9.48
C VAL A 256 -2.55 16.87 8.79
N THR A 257 -1.40 16.52 8.22
CA THR A 257 -0.73 17.34 7.20
C THR A 257 -0.82 16.61 5.87
N VAL A 258 -1.32 17.29 4.85
CA VAL A 258 -1.49 16.77 3.50
C VAL A 258 -0.38 17.35 2.62
N VAL A 259 0.35 16.47 1.93
CA VAL A 259 1.18 16.84 0.77
C VAL A 259 0.48 16.30 -0.47
N GLU A 260 0.11 17.18 -1.40
CA GLU A 260 -0.59 16.79 -2.61
C GLU A 260 0.21 17.12 -3.87
N MET A 261 0.05 16.29 -4.89
CA MET A 261 0.52 16.55 -6.24
C MET A 261 -0.65 16.41 -7.22
N ASP A 262 -0.86 17.44 -8.04
CA ASP A 262 -1.89 17.45 -9.09
C ASP A 262 -1.26 17.63 -10.47
N GLY A 263 -1.50 16.67 -11.36
CA GLY A 263 -0.98 16.66 -12.74
C GLY A 263 0.18 15.68 -12.93
N GLU A 264 1.00 15.94 -13.94
CA GLU A 264 2.09 15.03 -14.35
C GLU A 264 3.43 15.76 -14.48
N ILE A 265 4.48 15.03 -14.14
CA ILE A 265 5.89 15.34 -14.43
C ILE A 265 6.07 15.22 -15.94
N ASP A 266 6.78 16.18 -16.51
CA ASP A 266 7.19 16.11 -17.90
C ASP A 266 8.24 15.02 -18.07
N MET A 267 7.91 13.95 -18.81
CA MET A 267 8.79 12.79 -18.93
C MET A 267 10.08 13.11 -19.71
N ASP A 268 10.05 14.14 -20.57
CA ASP A 268 11.26 14.63 -21.26
C ASP A 268 12.15 15.45 -20.32
N ASN A 269 11.61 15.95 -19.20
CA ASN A 269 12.35 16.68 -18.17
C ASN A 269 12.23 16.07 -16.75
N MET A 270 12.04 14.74 -16.69
CA MET A 270 11.69 14.05 -15.45
C MET A 270 12.75 14.24 -14.36
N GLU A 271 14.03 14.12 -14.71
CA GLU A 271 15.12 14.18 -13.73
C GLU A 271 15.27 15.57 -13.11
N GLU A 272 15.21 16.65 -13.90
CA GLU A 272 15.31 18.01 -13.36
C GLU A 272 14.11 18.36 -12.48
N GLN A 273 12.89 17.99 -12.92
CA GLN A 273 11.68 18.23 -12.14
C GLN A 273 11.66 17.43 -10.83
N LEU A 274 12.14 16.18 -10.84
CA LEU A 274 12.29 15.39 -9.62
C LEU A 274 13.34 15.98 -8.68
N LYS A 275 14.47 16.50 -9.20
CA LYS A 275 15.47 17.21 -8.39
C LYS A 275 14.89 18.48 -7.76
N GLU A 276 14.07 19.23 -8.49
CA GLU A 276 13.36 20.37 -7.94
C GLU A 276 12.40 19.95 -6.81
N ILE A 277 11.59 18.91 -7.03
CA ILE A 277 10.69 18.36 -6.00
C ILE A 277 11.49 17.93 -4.77
N GLU A 278 12.51 17.09 -4.93
CA GLU A 278 13.31 16.51 -3.85
C GLU A 278 13.99 17.61 -3.02
N SER A 279 14.53 18.65 -3.66
CA SER A 279 15.16 19.77 -2.97
C SER A 279 14.18 20.60 -2.10
N ASN A 280 12.87 20.52 -2.37
CA ASN A 280 11.82 21.23 -1.66
C ASN A 280 11.04 20.34 -0.68
N LEU A 281 11.22 19.02 -0.72
CA LEU A 281 10.68 18.11 0.28
C LEU A 281 11.59 18.12 1.52
N GLU A 282 10.97 18.17 2.70
CA GLU A 282 11.67 18.13 3.97
C GLU A 282 11.29 16.89 4.76
N GLY A 283 12.26 16.42 5.53
CA GLY A 283 12.11 15.21 6.32
C GLY A 283 11.84 14.01 5.42
N LEU A 284 12.55 13.83 4.29
CA LEU A 284 12.44 12.61 3.46
C LEU A 284 13.10 11.39 4.11
N GLY A 285 14.09 11.60 4.98
CA GLY A 285 14.93 10.50 5.50
C GLY A 285 15.82 9.90 4.41
N ALA A 286 16.20 10.71 3.40
CA ALA A 286 17.01 10.30 2.28
C ALA A 286 18.47 10.05 2.68
N LYS A 287 19.13 9.05 2.08
CA LYS A 287 20.55 8.71 2.29
C LYS A 287 21.49 9.50 1.38
N SER A 288 20.96 10.10 0.31
CA SER A 288 21.67 11.02 -0.57
C SER A 288 20.74 12.16 -0.99
N ALA A 289 21.29 13.19 -1.64
CA ALA A 289 20.52 14.34 -2.11
C ALA A 289 19.66 14.06 -3.35
N GLU A 290 19.86 12.91 -4.01
CA GLU A 290 19.19 12.53 -5.25
C GLU A 290 18.50 11.16 -5.13
N GLU A 291 18.35 10.61 -3.92
CA GLU A 291 17.83 9.26 -3.71
C GLU A 291 16.38 9.10 -4.21
N LEU A 292 15.51 10.08 -3.95
CA LEU A 292 14.13 10.03 -4.44
C LEU A 292 14.10 10.09 -5.97
N THR A 293 14.92 10.95 -6.56
CA THR A 293 15.07 11.10 -8.01
C THR A 293 15.54 9.79 -8.64
N GLU A 294 16.64 9.21 -8.14
CA GLU A 294 17.21 7.95 -8.62
C GLU A 294 16.19 6.80 -8.51
N ALA A 295 15.49 6.70 -7.37
CA ALA A 295 14.46 5.69 -7.16
C ALA A 295 13.31 5.81 -8.17
N MET A 296 12.82 7.03 -8.41
CA MET A 296 11.77 7.29 -9.40
C MET A 296 12.21 6.99 -10.84
N VAL A 297 13.42 7.40 -11.22
CA VAL A 297 13.99 7.17 -12.56
C VAL A 297 14.21 5.68 -12.81
N SER A 298 14.67 4.92 -11.81
CA SER A 298 14.88 3.46 -11.92
C SER A 298 13.58 2.72 -12.27
N LEU A 299 12.43 3.27 -11.85
CA LEU A 299 11.09 2.75 -12.10
C LEU A 299 10.30 3.58 -13.10
N LYS A 300 10.95 4.37 -13.97
CA LYS A 300 10.27 5.31 -14.89
C LYS A 300 9.21 4.66 -15.80
N SER A 301 9.34 3.37 -16.11
CA SER A 301 8.37 2.61 -16.92
C SER A 301 7.24 1.98 -16.12
N SER A 302 7.28 2.07 -14.78
CA SER A 302 6.21 1.56 -13.92
C SER A 302 4.98 2.48 -14.00
N PRO A 303 3.75 1.93 -13.92
CA PRO A 303 2.55 2.74 -13.89
C PRO A 303 2.60 3.81 -12.80
N GLY A 304 2.27 5.05 -13.17
CA GLY A 304 2.18 6.17 -12.23
C GLY A 304 3.50 6.89 -11.93
N SER A 305 4.62 6.47 -12.52
CA SER A 305 5.91 7.14 -12.34
C SER A 305 5.95 8.59 -12.84
N GLN A 306 5.02 8.98 -13.70
CA GLN A 306 4.88 10.34 -14.19
C GLN A 306 4.03 11.25 -13.28
N ASN A 307 3.42 10.74 -12.20
CA ASN A 307 2.50 11.54 -11.39
C ASN A 307 2.64 11.26 -9.88
N GLY A 308 1.77 11.89 -9.10
CA GLY A 308 1.79 11.81 -7.65
C GLY A 308 1.66 10.40 -7.08
N THR A 309 1.14 9.43 -7.84
CA THR A 309 1.05 8.03 -7.37
C THR A 309 2.44 7.44 -7.19
N GLY A 310 3.31 7.50 -8.21
CA GLY A 310 4.67 7.00 -8.13
C GLY A 310 5.53 7.79 -7.17
N LEU A 311 5.42 9.13 -7.21
CA LEU A 311 6.18 10.03 -6.33
C LEU A 311 5.90 9.73 -4.86
N LEU A 312 4.64 9.79 -4.44
CA LEU A 312 4.27 9.68 -3.03
C LEU A 312 4.32 8.23 -2.53
N GLN A 313 4.18 7.22 -3.41
CA GLN A 313 4.52 5.83 -3.06
C GLN A 313 6.01 5.66 -2.75
N THR A 314 6.89 6.30 -3.53
CA THR A 314 8.35 6.25 -3.28
C THR A 314 8.71 6.96 -1.98
N VAL A 315 8.07 8.09 -1.70
CA VAL A 315 8.19 8.77 -0.39
C VAL A 315 7.80 7.84 0.76
N ILE A 316 6.63 7.17 0.68
CA ILE A 316 6.20 6.20 1.70
C ILE A 316 7.20 5.04 1.82
N ALA A 317 7.76 4.54 0.71
CA ALA A 317 8.76 3.48 0.73
C ALA A 317 10.03 3.89 1.49
N MET A 318 10.52 5.11 1.29
CA MET A 318 11.64 5.67 2.07
C MET A 318 11.28 5.77 3.55
N LYS A 319 10.02 6.06 3.89
CA LYS A 319 9.54 6.09 5.29
C LYS A 319 9.47 4.73 5.93
N VAL A 320 9.13 3.68 5.18
CA VAL A 320 9.21 2.30 5.68
C VAL A 320 10.65 1.97 6.08
N ARG A 321 11.65 2.35 5.26
CA ARG A 321 13.05 2.20 5.65
C ARG A 321 13.39 2.99 6.92
N GLU A 322 13.02 4.26 6.98
CA GLU A 322 13.33 5.10 8.15
C GLU A 322 12.71 4.53 9.45
N ILE A 323 11.48 4.00 9.40
CA ILE A 323 10.85 3.34 10.54
C ILE A 323 11.64 2.09 10.95
N TYR A 324 12.06 1.28 9.98
CA TYR A 324 12.92 0.13 10.23
C TYR A 324 14.24 0.52 10.90
N GLU A 325 14.93 1.54 10.39
CA GLU A 325 16.20 2.03 10.97
C GLU A 325 16.00 2.54 12.40
N LYS A 326 14.95 3.34 12.65
CA LYS A 326 14.63 3.87 13.98
C LYS A 326 14.30 2.78 14.99
N ILE A 327 13.47 1.80 14.62
CA ILE A 327 13.06 0.72 15.53
C ILE A 327 14.25 -0.21 15.86
N THR A 328 15.14 -0.43 14.90
CA THR A 328 16.30 -1.33 15.07
C THR A 328 17.57 -0.61 15.55
N GLY A 329 17.55 0.71 15.72
CA GLY A 329 18.73 1.49 16.11
C GLY A 329 19.84 1.47 15.06
N LYS A 330 19.50 1.22 13.79
CA LYS A 330 20.42 1.12 12.64
C LYS A 330 20.49 2.42 11.84
N ASP A 331 20.26 3.56 12.51
CA ASP A 331 20.36 4.88 11.89
C ASP A 331 21.70 4.99 11.14
N ALA A 332 21.63 5.12 9.80
CA ALA A 332 22.76 5.43 8.94
C ALA A 332 22.87 6.94 8.75
#